data_AF-A0A1B6GWR3-F1
#
_entry.id   AF-A0A1B6GWR3-F1
#
_cell.length_a   1.000
_cell.length_b   1.000
_cell.length_c   1.000
_cell.angle_alpha   90.00
_cell.angle_beta   90.00
_cell.angle_gamma   90.00
#
_symmetry.space_group_name_H-M   'P 1'
#
loop_
_entity.id
_entity.type
_entity.pdbx_description
1 polymer ?
#
loop_
_entity_poly.entity_id
_entity_poly.type
_entity_poly.pdbx_seq_one_letter_code
_entity_poly.pdbx_strand_id
1 'polypeptide(L)'
;VATRECCMLSDTMAYSPQDIILGKGVGKLTSAHFVLKGTCSMVQRLMVKETPAGLRLHPQRKDVPDIVLGDPDLPRRPRPRKKSSAEDISVRPLFMQVCLFTKGGCFNLGESLAERTILADTDVTVLRIPLYLLRQHNIANIWHRIRQFLESRLSSERELFQRFLESRKWEKYKKDVFSSYRNPNTLNDTTIHDTPYYWRVLNMEMCGEQPCDVNLH
;
A
#
# COMPACT_ATOMS: atom_id res chain seq x y z
N VAL A 1 21.40 -26.08 -15.29
CA VAL A 1 20.53 -26.99 -14.48
C VAL A 1 19.39 -26.20 -13.83
N ALA A 2 19.70 -25.15 -13.07
CA ALA A 2 18.69 -24.28 -12.40
C ALA A 2 17.55 -23.76 -13.31
N THR A 3 17.85 -23.31 -14.53
CA THR A 3 16.82 -22.73 -15.43
C THR A 3 15.79 -23.76 -15.86
N ARG A 4 16.22 -24.99 -16.18
CA ARG A 4 15.33 -26.08 -16.60
C ARG A 4 14.39 -26.47 -15.47
N GLU A 5 14.93 -26.62 -14.27
CA GLU A 5 14.16 -26.98 -13.07
C GLU A 5 13.14 -25.89 -12.69
N CYS A 6 13.55 -24.62 -12.71
CA CYS A 6 12.63 -23.50 -12.55
C CYS A 6 11.51 -23.52 -13.59
N CYS A 7 11.81 -23.72 -14.88
CA CYS A 7 10.79 -23.77 -15.92
C CYS A 7 9.80 -24.94 -15.75
N MET A 8 10.25 -26.08 -15.23
CA MET A 8 9.39 -27.25 -15.01
C MET A 8 8.44 -27.07 -13.82
N LEU A 9 8.87 -26.33 -12.80
CA LEU A 9 8.16 -26.22 -11.51
C LEU A 9 7.43 -24.89 -11.33
N SER A 10 7.77 -23.88 -12.12
CA SER A 10 7.05 -22.62 -12.16
C SER A 10 5.71 -22.77 -12.88
N ASP A 11 4.72 -22.02 -12.45
CA ASP A 11 3.44 -21.91 -13.16
C ASP A 11 3.10 -20.44 -13.45
N THR A 12 2.36 -20.22 -14.52
CA THR A 12 1.86 -18.89 -14.89
C THR A 12 0.37 -18.83 -14.56
N MET A 13 -0.04 -17.80 -13.83
CA MET A 13 -1.42 -17.60 -13.42
C MET A 13 -1.93 -16.25 -13.92
N ALA A 14 -3.14 -16.22 -14.47
CA ALA A 14 -3.84 -15.01 -14.84
C ALA A 14 -4.90 -14.67 -13.78
N TYR A 15 -5.07 -13.38 -13.53
CA TYR A 15 -6.01 -12.81 -12.58
C TYR A 15 -6.78 -11.67 -13.25
N SER A 16 -8.08 -11.59 -12.98
CA SER A 16 -8.95 -10.52 -13.45
C SER A 16 -8.83 -9.31 -12.51
N PRO A 17 -9.29 -8.11 -12.92
CA PRO A 17 -9.29 -6.95 -12.04
C PRO A 17 -10.08 -7.24 -10.76
N GLN A 18 -9.56 -6.76 -9.64
CA GLN A 18 -10.07 -6.94 -8.27
C GLN A 18 -9.90 -8.35 -7.68
N ASP A 19 -9.30 -9.30 -8.41
CA ASP A 19 -8.96 -10.61 -7.85
C ASP A 19 -7.86 -10.50 -6.79
N ILE A 20 -8.01 -11.29 -5.72
CA ILE A 20 -7.00 -11.42 -4.67
C ILE A 20 -5.93 -12.40 -5.14
N ILE A 21 -4.73 -11.89 -5.40
CA ILE A 21 -3.57 -12.71 -5.77
C ILE A 21 -3.00 -13.42 -4.53
N LEU A 22 -2.87 -12.69 -3.42
CA LEU A 22 -2.31 -13.19 -2.17
C LEU A 22 -2.90 -12.43 -0.98
N GLY A 23 -3.31 -13.12 0.07
CA GLY A 23 -3.92 -12.51 1.25
C GLY A 23 -4.11 -13.50 2.39
N LYS A 24 -4.91 -13.14 3.41
CA LYS A 24 -5.22 -14.03 4.55
C LYS A 24 -5.84 -15.34 4.09
N GLY A 25 -5.05 -16.41 4.08
CA GLY A 25 -5.48 -17.75 3.67
C GLY A 25 -5.69 -17.92 2.16
N VAL A 26 -5.31 -16.92 1.34
CA VAL A 26 -5.49 -16.93 -0.11
C VAL A 26 -4.12 -16.83 -0.80
N GLY A 27 -3.91 -17.67 -1.81
CA GLY A 27 -2.68 -17.70 -2.61
C GLY A 27 -1.64 -18.70 -2.12
N LYS A 28 -0.65 -18.99 -2.98
CA LYS A 28 0.45 -19.91 -2.68
C LYS A 28 1.57 -19.19 -1.92
N LEU A 29 1.49 -19.14 -0.60
CA LEU A 29 2.52 -18.51 0.25
C LEU A 29 3.92 -19.14 0.08
N THR A 30 4.00 -20.38 -0.41
CA THR A 30 5.26 -21.10 -0.66
C THR A 30 5.93 -20.73 -1.99
N SER A 31 5.34 -19.83 -2.78
CA SER A 31 5.87 -19.42 -4.09
C SER A 31 6.12 -17.91 -4.13
N ALA A 32 7.25 -17.50 -4.68
CA ALA A 32 7.50 -16.13 -5.08
C ALA A 32 6.67 -15.79 -6.32
N HIS A 33 6.26 -14.55 -6.45
CA HIS A 33 5.41 -14.08 -7.55
C HIS A 33 6.13 -12.97 -8.32
N PHE A 34 6.13 -13.07 -9.65
CA PHE A 34 6.74 -12.10 -10.56
C PHE A 34 5.69 -11.63 -11.57
N VAL A 35 5.47 -10.34 -11.66
CA VAL A 35 4.48 -9.74 -12.55
C VAL A 35 5.00 -9.75 -13.99
N LEU A 36 4.36 -10.52 -14.87
CA LEU A 36 4.71 -10.58 -16.30
C LEU A 36 3.96 -9.52 -17.12
N LYS A 37 2.70 -9.27 -16.78
CA LYS A 37 1.80 -8.32 -17.46
C LYS A 37 0.79 -7.77 -16.44
N GLY A 38 0.33 -6.54 -16.67
CA GLY A 38 -0.66 -5.87 -15.85
C GLY A 38 -0.06 -5.18 -14.64
N THR A 39 -0.93 -4.77 -13.72
CA THR A 39 -0.60 -4.04 -12.50
C THR A 39 -1.39 -4.59 -11.33
N CYS A 40 -0.73 -4.77 -10.18
CA CYS A 40 -1.37 -5.18 -8.95
C CYS A 40 -0.91 -4.31 -7.77
N SER A 41 -1.81 -4.10 -6.82
CA SER A 41 -1.57 -3.26 -5.66
C SER A 41 -1.54 -4.07 -4.37
N MET A 42 -0.63 -3.71 -3.47
CA MET A 42 -0.63 -4.20 -2.10
C MET A 42 -1.42 -3.25 -1.22
N VAL A 43 -2.43 -3.79 -0.57
CA VAL A 43 -3.34 -3.09 0.32
C VAL A 43 -3.18 -3.62 1.74
N GLN A 44 -2.96 -2.72 2.69
CA GLN A 44 -2.88 -3.01 4.12
C GLN A 44 -4.22 -2.68 4.78
N ARG A 45 -4.75 -3.60 5.59
CA ARG A 45 -5.89 -3.32 6.47
C ARG A 45 -5.38 -2.73 7.80
N LEU A 46 -5.82 -1.53 8.13
CA LEU A 46 -5.59 -0.86 9.42
C LEU A 46 -6.89 -0.87 10.22
N MET A 47 -6.85 -1.20 11.50
CA MET A 47 -8.02 -1.08 12.38
C MET A 47 -7.94 0.27 13.08
N VAL A 48 -8.99 1.08 13.01
CA VAL A 48 -8.99 2.44 13.55
C VAL A 48 -10.20 2.64 14.45
N LYS A 49 -9.97 3.25 15.61
CA LYS A 49 -10.99 3.65 16.58
C LYS A 49 -11.15 5.16 16.52
N GLU A 50 -12.39 5.63 16.48
CA GLU A 50 -12.70 7.07 16.54
C GLU A 50 -12.66 7.54 17.99
N THR A 51 -11.94 8.63 18.26
CA THR A 51 -11.88 9.25 19.58
C THR A 51 -12.22 10.73 19.47
N PRO A 52 -12.63 11.41 20.55
CA PRO A 52 -12.88 12.86 20.54
C PRO A 52 -11.67 13.69 20.05
N ALA A 53 -10.45 13.17 20.23
CA ALA A 53 -9.21 13.79 19.76
C ALA A 53 -8.85 13.43 18.30
N GLY A 54 -9.69 12.66 17.60
CA GLY A 54 -9.48 12.19 16.24
C GLY A 54 -9.32 10.66 16.13
N LEU A 55 -8.86 10.21 14.96
CA LEU A 55 -8.68 8.78 14.69
C LEU A 55 -7.44 8.24 15.40
N ARG A 56 -7.54 7.04 15.98
CA ARG A 56 -6.42 6.31 16.59
C ARG A 56 -6.33 4.89 16.05
N LEU A 57 -5.10 4.40 15.85
CA LEU A 57 -4.85 3.02 15.46
C LEU A 57 -5.27 2.08 16.60
N HIS A 58 -6.12 1.11 16.29
CA HIS A 58 -6.51 0.04 17.19
C HIS A 58 -5.53 -1.12 17.03
N PRO A 59 -4.74 -1.48 18.05
CA PRO A 59 -3.76 -2.55 17.93
C PRO A 59 -4.47 -3.87 17.64
N GLN A 60 -4.11 -4.51 16.53
CA GLN A 60 -4.49 -5.90 16.33
C GLN A 60 -3.69 -6.76 17.32
N ARG A 61 -4.39 -7.55 18.13
CA ARG A 61 -3.73 -8.65 18.84
C ARG A 61 -3.13 -9.56 17.77
N LYS A 62 -1.81 -9.62 17.69
CA LYS A 62 -1.15 -10.75 17.06
C LYS A 62 -1.44 -11.93 17.96
N ASP A 63 -2.39 -12.78 17.56
CA ASP A 63 -2.56 -14.07 18.22
C ASP A 63 -1.22 -14.78 18.07
N VAL A 64 -0.43 -14.80 19.15
CA VAL A 64 0.77 -15.61 19.22
C VAL A 64 0.25 -17.04 19.15
N PRO A 65 0.56 -17.84 18.12
CA PRO A 65 0.18 -19.24 18.13
C PRO A 65 0.82 -19.86 19.39
N ASP A 66 0.03 -20.60 20.16
CA ASP A 66 0.42 -21.32 21.39
C ASP A 66 1.53 -22.38 21.15
N ILE A 67 2.29 -22.32 20.06
CA ILE A 67 3.35 -23.27 19.70
C ILE A 67 4.68 -22.77 20.28
N VAL A 68 4.73 -22.61 21.60
CA VAL A 68 5.93 -23.03 22.31
C VAL A 68 5.66 -24.49 22.63
N LEU A 69 6.43 -25.38 22.02
CA LEU A 69 6.48 -26.80 22.36
C LEU A 69 6.79 -26.87 23.87
N GLY A 70 5.73 -26.98 24.67
CA GLY A 70 5.79 -26.73 26.09
C GLY A 70 6.22 -27.98 26.83
N ASP A 71 7.29 -27.83 27.60
CA ASP A 71 7.45 -28.53 28.88
C ASP A 71 6.11 -28.60 29.61
N PRO A 72 5.66 -29.80 30.03
CA PRO A 72 4.37 -29.99 30.69
C PRO A 72 4.25 -29.27 32.06
N ASP A 73 5.36 -28.82 32.63
CA ASP A 73 5.43 -28.28 33.99
C ASP A 73 5.38 -26.74 34.09
N LEU A 74 5.34 -25.99 32.96
CA LEU A 74 5.12 -24.55 33.05
C LEU A 74 3.64 -24.21 33.30
N PRO A 75 3.33 -23.34 34.28
CA PRO A 75 1.97 -22.93 34.55
C PRO A 75 1.36 -22.27 33.30
N ARG A 76 0.26 -22.85 32.81
CA ARG A 76 -0.56 -22.25 31.75
C ARG A 76 -0.82 -20.79 32.11
N ARG A 77 -0.30 -19.84 31.31
CA ARG A 77 -0.65 -18.43 31.50
C ARG A 77 -2.18 -18.33 31.46
N PRO A 78 -2.82 -17.74 32.49
CA PRO A 78 -4.26 -17.57 32.48
C PRO A 78 -4.61 -16.74 31.23
N ARG A 79 -5.42 -17.32 30.33
CA ARG A 79 -6.03 -16.56 29.25
C ARG A 79 -6.75 -15.38 29.92
N PRO A 80 -6.40 -14.12 29.62
CA PRO A 80 -7.13 -13.01 30.19
C PRO A 80 -8.59 -13.20 29.82
N ARG A 81 -9.45 -13.35 30.84
CA ARG A 81 -10.90 -13.48 30.70
C ARG A 81 -11.35 -12.43 29.66
N LYS A 82 -12.10 -12.86 28.64
CA LYS A 82 -12.83 -11.96 27.75
C LYS A 82 -13.70 -11.08 28.66
N LYS A 83 -13.25 -9.87 28.97
CA LYS A 83 -14.12 -8.83 29.52
C LYS A 83 -15.02 -8.42 28.36
N SER A 84 -16.14 -9.10 28.24
CA SER A 84 -17.29 -8.71 27.41
C SER A 84 -17.96 -7.51 28.06
N SER A 85 -17.30 -6.35 28.06
CA SER A 85 -17.84 -5.13 28.65
C SER A 85 -17.54 -3.92 27.78
N ALA A 86 -18.55 -3.53 26.99
CA ALA A 86 -19.00 -2.14 26.83
C ALA A 86 -17.98 -1.06 26.40
N GLU A 87 -17.12 -1.34 25.42
CA GLU A 87 -16.46 -0.29 24.61
C GLU A 87 -16.39 -0.70 23.13
N ASP A 88 -17.55 -0.96 22.52
CA ASP A 88 -17.68 -0.93 21.06
C ASP A 88 -17.66 0.53 20.57
N ILE A 89 -16.54 1.20 20.82
CA ILE A 89 -16.23 2.44 20.12
C ILE A 89 -15.89 2.00 18.70
N SER A 90 -16.90 2.03 17.82
CA SER A 90 -16.89 1.78 16.37
C SER A 90 -15.47 1.61 15.80
N VAL A 91 -14.92 0.40 15.92
CA VAL A 91 -13.63 0.08 15.30
C VAL A 91 -13.92 -0.21 13.84
N ARG A 92 -13.40 0.64 12.96
CA ARG A 92 -13.59 0.49 11.52
C ARG A 92 -12.29 0.06 10.83
N PRO A 93 -12.37 -0.81 9.82
CA PRO A 93 -11.24 -1.10 8.96
C PRO A 93 -11.03 0.06 7.98
N LEU A 94 -9.78 0.46 7.81
CA LEU A 94 -9.32 1.36 6.77
C LEU A 94 -8.34 0.59 5.89
N PHE A 95 -8.55 0.63 4.57
CA PHE A 95 -7.68 -0.01 3.60
C PHE A 95 -6.76 1.03 2.97
N MET A 96 -5.46 0.79 3.04
CA MET A 96 -4.44 1.69 2.53
C MET A 96 -3.63 0.97 1.45
N GLN A 97 -3.56 1.55 0.26
CA GLN A 97 -2.61 1.10 -0.76
C GLN A 97 -1.19 1.46 -0.32
N VAL A 98 -0.32 0.45 -0.24
CA VAL A 98 1.07 0.57 0.25
C VAL A 98 2.06 0.55 -0.90
N CYS A 99 1.85 -0.33 -1.88
CA CYS A 99 2.76 -0.53 -2.99
C CYS A 99 1.97 -0.85 -4.26
N LEU A 100 2.51 -0.44 -5.41
CA LEU A 100 2.03 -0.80 -6.73
C LEU A 100 3.13 -1.61 -7.43
N PHE A 101 2.77 -2.78 -7.94
CA PHE A 101 3.66 -3.62 -8.72
C PHE A 101 3.24 -3.59 -10.18
N THR A 102 4.18 -3.22 -11.03
CA THR A 102 4.06 -3.24 -12.48
C THR A 102 4.86 -4.42 -13.05
N LYS A 103 4.86 -4.60 -14.37
CA LYS A 103 5.67 -5.60 -15.06
C LYS A 103 7.14 -5.59 -14.58
N GLY A 104 7.64 -6.77 -14.19
CA GLY A 104 8.97 -6.97 -13.61
C GLY A 104 9.01 -6.84 -12.08
N GLY A 105 7.93 -6.38 -11.45
CA GLY A 105 7.78 -6.37 -10.00
C GLY A 105 7.70 -7.78 -9.42
N CYS A 106 8.15 -7.94 -8.18
CA CYS A 106 8.09 -9.20 -7.46
C CYS A 106 7.62 -9.02 -6.02
N PHE A 107 6.99 -10.05 -5.47
CA PHE A 107 6.48 -10.08 -4.10
C PHE A 107 6.43 -11.51 -3.57
N ASN A 108 6.20 -11.64 -2.26
CA ASN A 108 6.21 -12.90 -1.52
C ASN A 108 7.54 -13.67 -1.59
N LEU A 109 8.67 -12.95 -1.58
CA LEU A 109 10.03 -13.53 -1.48
C LEU A 109 10.43 -13.92 -0.03
N GLY A 110 9.47 -13.84 0.91
CA GLY A 110 9.68 -14.03 2.34
C GLY A 110 9.58 -12.75 3.18
N GLU A 111 9.17 -11.64 2.58
CA GLU A 111 8.80 -10.41 3.29
C GLU A 111 7.59 -10.62 4.20
N SER A 112 7.42 -9.73 5.19
CA SER A 112 6.25 -9.77 6.06
C SER A 112 5.02 -9.25 5.31
N LEU A 113 4.10 -10.17 4.99
CA LEU A 113 2.80 -9.88 4.38
C LEU A 113 1.65 -9.93 5.41
N ALA A 114 1.97 -9.88 6.70
CA ALA A 114 0.97 -9.90 7.77
C ALA A 114 -0.02 -8.73 7.58
N GLU A 115 -1.30 -9.06 7.49
CA GLU A 115 -2.42 -8.12 7.26
C GLU A 115 -2.42 -7.37 5.90
N ARG A 116 -1.53 -7.77 4.98
CA ARG A 116 -1.44 -7.23 3.61
C ARG A 116 -2.14 -8.17 2.64
N THR A 117 -2.79 -7.58 1.64
CA THR A 117 -3.47 -8.28 0.56
C THR A 117 -3.01 -7.70 -0.75
N ILE A 118 -2.70 -8.54 -1.72
CA ILE A 118 -2.31 -8.14 -3.06
C ILE A 118 -3.51 -8.36 -3.97
N LEU A 119 -3.94 -7.27 -4.61
CA LEU A 119 -5.09 -7.21 -5.49
C LEU A 119 -4.63 -6.93 -6.92
N ALA A 120 -5.23 -7.59 -7.89
CA ALA A 120 -5.08 -7.22 -9.29
C ALA A 120 -5.83 -5.90 -9.56
N ASP A 121 -5.15 -4.90 -10.12
CA ASP A 121 -5.82 -3.64 -10.52
C ASP A 121 -6.33 -3.74 -11.97
N THR A 122 -5.63 -4.51 -12.81
CA THR A 122 -5.94 -4.80 -14.22
C THR A 122 -5.90 -6.31 -14.46
N ASP A 123 -6.02 -6.77 -15.71
CA ASP A 123 -5.72 -8.16 -16.05
C ASP A 123 -4.23 -8.45 -15.81
N VAL A 124 -3.92 -9.16 -14.73
CA VAL A 124 -2.54 -9.44 -14.32
C VAL A 124 -2.16 -10.87 -14.66
N THR A 125 -0.99 -11.03 -15.26
CA THR A 125 -0.35 -12.34 -15.41
C THR A 125 0.88 -12.41 -14.53
N VAL A 126 0.94 -13.44 -13.68
CA VAL A 126 2.00 -13.63 -12.69
C VAL A 126 2.68 -14.96 -12.91
N LEU A 127 4.00 -14.96 -12.96
CA LEU A 127 4.83 -16.15 -12.88
C LEU A 127 5.06 -16.48 -11.41
N ARG A 128 4.70 -17.68 -10.96
CA ARG A 128 4.98 -18.15 -9.62
C ARG A 128 6.12 -19.15 -9.64
N ILE A 129 7.09 -18.94 -8.77
CA ILE A 129 8.27 -19.80 -8.65
C ILE A 129 8.34 -20.30 -7.20
N PRO A 130 8.38 -21.62 -6.95
CA PRO A 130 8.53 -22.17 -5.61
C PRO A 130 9.73 -21.56 -4.86
N LEU A 131 9.50 -21.12 -3.61
CA LEU A 131 10.53 -20.43 -2.82
C LEU A 131 11.74 -21.31 -2.52
N TYR A 132 11.56 -22.62 -2.41
CA TYR A 132 12.66 -23.53 -2.13
C TYR A 132 13.69 -23.54 -3.27
N LEU A 133 13.26 -23.43 -4.52
CA LEU A 133 14.15 -23.36 -5.70
C LEU A 133 14.99 -22.08 -5.67
N LEU A 134 14.35 -20.95 -5.36
CA LEU A 134 15.06 -19.68 -5.21
C LEU A 134 16.07 -19.73 -4.07
N ARG A 135 15.72 -20.39 -2.95
CA ARG A 135 16.62 -20.56 -1.80
C ARG A 135 17.80 -21.49 -2.11
N GLN A 136 17.58 -22.57 -2.84
CA GLN A 136 18.64 -23.48 -3.29
C GLN A 136 19.61 -22.77 -4.24
N HIS A 137 19.11 -21.87 -5.09
CA HIS A 137 19.89 -21.09 -6.05
C HIS A 137 20.16 -19.65 -5.60
N ASN A 138 20.43 -19.44 -4.31
CA ASN A 138 20.73 -18.13 -3.73
C ASN A 138 22.20 -17.71 -3.91
N ILE A 139 22.67 -17.70 -5.15
CA ILE A 139 24.04 -17.26 -5.49
C ILE A 139 24.21 -15.81 -5.03
N ALA A 140 25.32 -15.53 -4.34
CA ALA A 140 25.67 -14.20 -3.82
C ALA A 140 24.59 -13.55 -2.92
N ASN A 141 23.72 -14.35 -2.29
CA ASN A 141 22.66 -13.89 -1.40
C ASN A 141 21.68 -12.88 -2.04
N ILE A 142 21.51 -12.95 -3.36
CA ILE A 142 20.68 -12.00 -4.13
C ILE A 142 19.26 -11.94 -3.57
N TRP A 143 18.64 -13.09 -3.27
CA TRP A 143 17.25 -13.13 -2.78
C TRP A 143 17.10 -12.52 -1.39
N HIS A 144 18.12 -12.66 -0.54
CA HIS A 144 18.13 -12.02 0.78
C HIS A 144 18.20 -10.50 0.66
N ARG A 145 19.03 -9.99 -0.26
CA ARG A 145 19.15 -8.56 -0.55
C ARG A 145 17.85 -8.00 -1.14
N ILE A 146 17.21 -8.71 -2.05
CA ILE A 146 15.91 -8.30 -2.61
C ILE A 146 14.84 -8.29 -1.52
N ARG A 147 14.81 -9.29 -0.65
CA ARG A 147 13.89 -9.29 0.50
C ARG A 147 14.10 -8.08 1.40
N GLN A 148 15.34 -7.78 1.79
CA GLN A 148 15.66 -6.61 2.60
C GLN A 148 15.26 -5.31 1.90
N PHE A 149 15.48 -5.23 0.58
CA PHE A 149 15.06 -4.09 -0.23
C PHE A 149 13.54 -3.91 -0.18
N LEU A 150 12.77 -4.97 -0.43
CA LEU A 150 11.31 -4.90 -0.38
C LEU A 150 10.81 -4.54 1.02
N GLU A 151 11.35 -5.17 2.06
CA GLU A 151 10.98 -4.88 3.45
C GLU A 151 11.31 -3.44 3.87
N SER A 152 12.40 -2.87 3.36
CA SER A 152 12.75 -1.45 3.59
C SER A 152 11.79 -0.46 2.92
N ARG A 153 11.15 -0.86 1.82
CA ARG A 153 10.18 -0.03 1.08
C ARG A 153 8.77 -0.12 1.65
N LEU A 154 8.50 -1.16 2.43
CA LEU A 154 7.19 -1.42 3.00
C LEU A 154 7.05 -0.76 4.38
N SER A 155 6.31 0.34 4.43
CA SER A 155 6.06 1.08 5.68
C SER A 155 5.38 0.23 6.76
N SER A 156 5.70 0.52 8.02
CA SER A 156 5.05 -0.12 9.17
C SER A 156 3.59 0.32 9.34
N GLU A 157 2.78 -0.43 10.09
CA GLU A 157 1.38 -0.09 10.37
C GLU A 157 1.23 1.32 10.97
N ARG A 158 2.12 1.66 11.92
CA ARG A 158 2.13 2.98 12.58
C ARG A 158 2.50 4.09 11.61
N GLU A 159 3.51 3.86 10.78
CA GLU A 159 3.97 4.82 9.79
C GLU A 159 2.92 5.05 8.70
N LEU A 160 2.27 4.00 8.21
CA LEU A 160 1.15 4.09 7.28
C LEU A 160 0.00 4.93 7.86
N PHE A 161 -0.34 4.69 9.13
CA PHE A 161 -1.36 5.47 9.81
C PHE A 161 -0.96 6.95 9.98
N GLN A 162 0.30 7.21 10.30
CA GLN A 162 0.83 8.56 10.43
C GLN A 162 0.77 9.32 9.09
N ARG A 163 1.22 8.70 7.99
CA ARG A 163 1.11 9.26 6.64
C ARG A 163 -0.34 9.53 6.24
N PHE A 164 -1.27 8.67 6.66
CA PHE A 164 -2.70 8.88 6.44
C PHE A 164 -3.21 10.14 7.18
N LEU A 165 -2.82 10.33 8.46
CA LEU A 165 -3.18 11.53 9.21
C LEU A 165 -2.58 12.81 8.58
N GLU A 166 -1.32 12.73 8.14
CA GLU A 166 -0.64 13.82 7.43
C GLU A 166 -1.33 14.16 6.13
N SER A 167 -1.72 13.16 5.34
CA SER A 167 -2.46 13.35 4.09
C SER A 167 -3.79 14.09 4.31
N ARG A 168 -4.51 13.78 5.40
CA ARG A 168 -5.75 14.51 5.76
C ARG A 168 -5.50 15.93 6.22
N LYS A 169 -4.44 16.17 7.00
CA LYS A 169 -4.04 17.52 7.42
C LYS A 169 -3.66 18.36 6.20
N TRP A 170 -2.89 17.77 5.27
CA TRP A 170 -2.51 18.41 4.02
C TRP A 170 -3.72 18.75 3.15
N GLU A 171 -4.68 17.84 3.02
CA GLU A 171 -5.91 18.09 2.25
C GLU A 171 -6.73 19.27 2.83
N LYS A 172 -6.82 19.35 4.17
CA LYS A 172 -7.47 20.48 4.84
C LYS A 172 -6.72 21.77 4.59
N TYR A 173 -5.40 21.77 4.82
CA TYR A 173 -4.54 22.93 4.58
C TYR A 173 -4.64 23.42 3.14
N LYS A 174 -4.60 22.51 2.16
CA LYS A 174 -4.75 22.82 0.74
C LYS A 174 -6.07 23.56 0.48
N LYS A 175 -7.19 23.05 1.01
CA LYS A 175 -8.50 23.71 0.87
C LYS A 175 -8.53 25.08 1.53
N ASP A 176 -7.96 25.22 2.72
CA ASP A 176 -7.89 26.48 3.45
C ASP A 176 -7.08 27.51 2.65
N VAL A 177 -5.92 27.12 2.10
CA VAL A 177 -5.07 27.95 1.24
C VAL A 177 -5.77 28.35 -0.06
N PHE A 178 -6.41 27.41 -0.77
CA PHE A 178 -7.17 27.75 -1.97
C PHE A 178 -8.35 28.67 -1.66
N SER A 179 -9.00 28.50 -0.50
CA SER A 179 -10.09 29.38 -0.08
C SER A 179 -9.60 30.80 0.21
N SER A 180 -8.39 30.97 0.76
CA SER A 180 -7.81 32.30 0.99
C SER A 180 -7.51 33.02 -0.32
N TYR A 181 -7.04 32.32 -1.36
CA TYR A 181 -6.81 32.93 -2.67
C TYR A 181 -8.10 33.24 -3.46
N ARG A 182 -9.22 32.60 -3.11
CA ARG A 182 -10.52 32.83 -3.76
C ARG A 182 -11.28 34.01 -3.17
N ASN A 183 -10.83 34.54 -2.04
CA ASN A 183 -11.44 35.72 -1.43
C ASN A 183 -11.10 36.96 -2.28
N PRO A 184 -12.10 37.68 -2.83
CA PRO A 184 -11.86 38.84 -3.71
C PRO A 184 -11.16 40.00 -3.00
N ASN A 185 -11.15 40.01 -1.67
CA ASN A 185 -10.44 41.04 -0.87
C ASN A 185 -8.95 40.71 -0.65
N THR A 186 -8.49 39.54 -1.08
CA THR A 186 -7.08 39.18 -1.01
C THR A 186 -6.39 39.70 -2.26
N LEU A 187 -5.51 40.69 -2.09
CA LEU A 187 -4.68 41.22 -3.18
C LEU A 187 -3.79 40.08 -3.68
N ASN A 188 -4.11 39.56 -4.87
CA ASN A 188 -3.37 38.49 -5.50
C ASN A 188 -2.54 39.11 -6.63
N ASP A 189 -1.26 39.37 -6.36
CA ASP A 189 -0.31 40.03 -7.29
C ASP A 189 0.30 39.04 -8.30
N THR A 190 -0.34 37.89 -8.51
CA THR A 190 0.12 36.88 -9.46
C THR A 190 -0.49 37.15 -10.82
N THR A 191 0.37 37.33 -11.81
CA THR A 191 -0.01 37.56 -13.20
C THR A 191 0.08 36.27 -14.00
N ILE A 192 -0.54 36.24 -15.18
CA ILE A 192 -0.39 35.12 -16.12
C ILE A 192 1.08 34.90 -16.51
N HIS A 193 1.92 35.94 -16.43
CA HIS A 193 3.34 35.88 -16.77
C HIS A 193 4.19 35.13 -15.75
N ASP A 194 3.72 35.01 -14.50
CA ASP A 194 4.35 34.21 -13.44
C ASP A 194 4.14 32.70 -13.64
N THR A 195 3.26 32.34 -14.58
CA THR A 195 3.04 30.96 -14.97
C THR A 195 3.98 30.57 -16.13
N PRO A 196 4.69 29.43 -16.05
CA PRO A 196 5.58 28.97 -17.12
C PRO A 196 4.89 28.95 -18.48
N TYR A 197 5.61 29.33 -19.54
CA TYR A 197 5.07 29.50 -20.89
C TYR A 197 4.32 28.26 -21.40
N TYR A 198 4.84 27.06 -21.13
CA TYR A 198 4.20 25.79 -21.48
C TYR A 198 2.73 25.69 -21.01
N TRP A 199 2.47 26.04 -19.76
CA TRP A 199 1.12 26.02 -19.18
C TRP A 199 0.21 27.10 -19.75
N ARG A 200 0.78 28.25 -20.15
CA ARG A 200 0.01 29.32 -20.81
C ARG A 200 -0.50 28.88 -22.17
N VAL A 201 0.35 28.22 -22.97
CA VAL A 201 -0.05 27.72 -24.30
C VAL A 201 -1.12 26.63 -24.19
N LEU A 202 -0.93 25.66 -23.29
CA LEU A 202 -1.90 24.60 -23.02
C LEU A 202 -3.28 25.15 -22.60
N ASN A 203 -3.29 26.20 -21.77
CA ASN A 203 -4.55 26.79 -21.34
C ASN A 203 -5.27 27.55 -22.47
N MET A 204 -4.53 28.15 -23.41
CA MET A 204 -5.13 28.75 -24.62
C MET A 204 -5.71 27.69 -25.56
N GLU A 205 -5.00 26.57 -25.76
CA GLU A 205 -5.47 25.45 -26.59
C GLU A 205 -6.74 24.80 -26.01
N MET A 206 -6.85 24.69 -24.68
CA MET A 206 -8.01 24.11 -24.01
C MET A 206 -9.23 25.04 -23.93
N CYS A 207 -9.03 26.36 -23.86
CA CYS A 207 -10.14 27.31 -23.74
C CYS A 207 -10.74 27.78 -25.07
N GLY A 208 -10.14 27.45 -26.21
CA GLY A 208 -10.64 27.81 -27.54
C GLY A 208 -10.61 29.32 -27.77
N GLU A 209 -9.63 29.79 -28.56
CA GLU A 209 -9.55 31.10 -29.22
C GLU A 209 -10.58 32.18 -28.79
N GLN A 210 -10.47 32.69 -27.56
CA GLN A 210 -10.91 34.04 -27.25
C GLN A 210 -9.77 34.74 -26.53
N PRO A 211 -9.08 35.68 -27.18
CA PRO A 211 -8.19 36.58 -26.47
C PRO A 211 -9.08 37.41 -25.53
N CYS A 212 -8.97 37.16 -24.23
CA CYS A 212 -9.46 38.12 -23.25
C CYS A 212 -8.60 39.38 -23.39
N ASP A 213 -9.04 40.33 -24.22
CA ASP A 213 -8.56 41.70 -24.19
C ASP A 213 -8.94 42.28 -22.82
N VAL A 214 -8.04 42.11 -21.86
CA VAL A 214 -8.10 42.85 -20.60
C VAL A 214 -7.41 44.18 -20.88
N ASN A 215 -8.21 45.18 -21.24
CA ASN A 215 -7.78 46.58 -21.27
C ASN A 215 -7.08 46.93 -19.94
N LEU A 216 -5.79 47.24 -20.02
CA LEU A 216 -5.05 47.91 -18.95
C LEU A 216 -5.49 49.38 -18.93
N HIS A 217 -6.20 49.77 -17.87
CA HIS A 217 -6.16 51.11 -17.29
C HIS A 217 -6.35 51.02 -15.77
#